data_AF-A0AAW9BM98-F1
#
_entry.id   AF-A0AAW9BM98-F1
#
_cell.length_a   1.000
_cell.length_b   1.000
_cell.length_c   1.000
_cell.angle_alpha   90.00
_cell.angle_beta   90.00
_cell.angle_gamma   90.00
#
_symmetry.space_group_name_H-M   'P 1'
#
loop_
_entity.id
_entity.type
_entity.pdbx_description
1 polymer ?
#
loop_
_entity_poly.entity_id
_entity_poly.type
_entity_poly.pdbx_seq_one_letter_code
_entity_poly.pdbx_strand_id
1 'polypeptide(L)'
;ELMVAKIVPYIFVGLIQVFIILGLGHWIFGVPINGAISQILFGTLLFIAASLTLGLVISTIATTQLQAMQMTVFILLPSILLSGFMFPYEGMPVAAQWISEALPATHFMRMIRGIVLRGADLMDLWRDTLWLLGFTVFGLVVASLRFKKSLD
;
A
#
# COMPACT_ATOMS: atom_id res chain seq x y z
N GLU A 1 -18.83 13.13 0.37
CA GLU A 1 -19.03 12.89 -1.07
C GLU A 1 -17.90 13.41 -1.97
N LEU A 2 -17.47 14.68 -1.85
CA LEU A 2 -16.38 15.25 -2.68
C LEU A 2 -15.02 14.52 -2.59
N MET A 3 -14.65 13.97 -1.42
CA MET A 3 -13.40 13.21 -1.26
C MET A 3 -13.45 11.83 -1.93
N VAL A 4 -14.60 11.13 -1.84
CA VAL A 4 -14.79 9.82 -2.48
C VAL A 4 -14.75 9.97 -4.01
N ALA A 5 -15.37 11.02 -4.55
CA ALA A 5 -15.33 11.35 -5.97
C ALA A 5 -13.91 11.63 -6.50
N LYS A 6 -13.00 12.14 -5.65
CA LYS A 6 -11.59 12.33 -6.00
C LYS A 6 -10.75 11.06 -5.88
N ILE A 7 -11.09 10.17 -4.95
CA ILE A 7 -10.33 8.93 -4.70
C ILE A 7 -10.54 7.88 -5.80
N VAL A 8 -11.76 7.78 -6.34
CA VAL A 8 -12.13 6.77 -7.35
C VAL A 8 -11.22 6.83 -8.61
N PRO A 9 -10.94 7.99 -9.21
CA PRO A 9 -9.99 8.08 -10.33
C PRO A 9 -8.59 7.53 -10.00
N TYR A 10 -8.07 7.80 -8.80
CA TYR A 10 -6.74 7.31 -8.41
C TYR A 10 -6.71 5.80 -8.23
N ILE A 11 -7.79 5.21 -7.69
CA ILE A 11 -7.94 3.75 -7.64
C ILE A 11 -7.91 3.18 -9.05
N PHE A 12 -8.67 3.76 -9.98
CA PHE A 12 -8.73 3.30 -11.36
C PHE A 12 -7.38 3.36 -12.06
N VAL A 13 -6.64 4.47 -11.89
CA VAL A 13 -5.26 4.61 -12.40
C VAL A 13 -4.35 3.53 -11.82
N GLY A 14 -4.42 3.27 -10.51
CA GLY A 14 -3.64 2.22 -9.86
C GLY A 14 -3.93 0.83 -10.41
N LEU A 15 -5.21 0.50 -10.64
CA LEU A 15 -5.60 -0.78 -11.24
C LEU A 15 -5.08 -0.92 -12.67
N ILE A 16 -5.22 0.12 -13.51
CA ILE A 16 -4.66 0.14 -14.87
C ILE A 16 -3.15 -0.06 -14.81
N GLN A 17 -2.46 0.61 -13.90
CA GLN A 17 -1.02 0.51 -13.77
C GLN A 17 -0.57 -0.91 -13.43
N VAL A 18 -1.31 -1.62 -12.56
CA VAL A 18 -1.05 -3.03 -12.26
C VAL A 18 -1.22 -3.92 -13.50
N PHE A 19 -2.28 -3.72 -14.29
CA PHE A 19 -2.46 -4.46 -15.53
C PHE A 19 -1.33 -4.21 -16.53
N ILE A 20 -0.89 -2.96 -16.67
CA ILE A 20 0.23 -2.61 -17.56
C ILE A 20 1.51 -3.27 -17.07
N ILE A 21 1.86 -3.15 -15.79
CA ILE A 21 3.10 -3.69 -15.23
C ILE A 21 3.12 -5.22 -15.33
N LEU A 22 2.04 -5.88 -14.95
CA LEU A 22 1.96 -7.35 -15.02
C LEU A 22 1.91 -7.85 -16.46
N GLY A 23 1.18 -7.17 -17.35
CA GLY A 23 1.11 -7.51 -18.76
C GLY A 23 2.48 -7.39 -19.44
N LEU A 24 3.18 -6.28 -19.23
CA LEU A 24 4.54 -6.10 -19.73
C LEU A 24 5.52 -7.08 -19.08
N GLY A 25 5.42 -7.31 -17.77
CA GLY A 25 6.22 -8.28 -17.03
C GLY A 25 6.08 -9.70 -17.61
N HIS A 26 4.85 -10.10 -17.92
CA HIS A 26 4.57 -11.40 -18.50
C HIS A 26 5.05 -11.51 -19.96
N TRP A 27 4.72 -10.54 -20.81
CA TRP A 27 5.02 -10.61 -22.25
C TRP A 27 6.49 -10.35 -22.59
N ILE A 28 7.14 -9.40 -21.90
CA ILE A 28 8.53 -9.02 -22.20
C ILE A 28 9.51 -9.89 -21.41
N PHE A 29 9.22 -10.16 -20.13
CA PHE A 29 10.17 -10.81 -19.23
C PHE A 29 9.78 -12.25 -18.86
N GLY A 30 8.66 -12.76 -19.37
CA GLY A 30 8.22 -14.13 -19.10
C GLY A 30 7.84 -14.38 -17.63
N VAL A 31 7.49 -13.34 -16.87
CA VAL A 31 7.14 -13.49 -15.46
C VAL A 31 5.89 -14.37 -15.34
N PRO A 32 5.93 -15.46 -14.56
CA PRO A 32 4.76 -16.31 -14.35
C PRO A 32 3.73 -15.56 -13.49
N ILE A 33 2.47 -15.59 -13.92
CA ILE A 33 1.33 -15.13 -13.12
C ILE A 33 0.55 -16.37 -12.72
N ASN A 34 0.97 -16.98 -11.61
CA ASN A 34 0.42 -18.25 -11.12
C ASN A 34 -0.89 -18.06 -10.33
N GLY A 35 -1.08 -16.89 -9.72
CA GLY A 35 -2.27 -16.57 -8.94
C GLY A 35 -3.42 -16.02 -9.77
N ALA A 36 -4.64 -16.12 -9.23
CA ALA A 36 -5.82 -15.55 -9.87
C ALA A 36 -5.76 -14.02 -9.90
N ILE A 37 -6.16 -13.43 -11.04
CA ILE A 37 -6.19 -11.97 -11.25
C ILE A 37 -7.07 -11.28 -10.19
N SER A 38 -8.15 -11.92 -9.75
CA SER A 38 -9.01 -11.39 -8.68
C SER A 38 -8.24 -11.17 -7.37
N GLN A 39 -7.39 -12.11 -6.97
CA GLN A 39 -6.56 -12.02 -5.75
C GLN A 39 -5.59 -10.83 -5.85
N ILE A 40 -4.98 -10.64 -7.02
CA ILE A 40 -4.11 -9.50 -7.32
C ILE A 40 -4.87 -8.18 -7.20
N LEU A 41 -6.08 -8.10 -7.78
CA LEU A 41 -6.90 -6.89 -7.73
C LEU A 41 -7.32 -6.56 -6.30
N PHE A 42 -7.79 -7.54 -5.53
CA PHE A 42 -8.16 -7.34 -4.13
C PHE A 42 -6.97 -6.91 -3.27
N GLY A 43 -5.82 -7.58 -3.40
CA GLY A 43 -4.59 -7.18 -2.70
C GLY A 43 -4.13 -5.76 -3.07
N THR A 44 -4.25 -5.39 -4.34
CA THR A 44 -3.94 -4.03 -4.82
C THR A 44 -4.91 -3.00 -4.23
N LEU A 45 -6.22 -3.29 -4.20
CA LEU A 45 -7.22 -2.40 -3.62
C LEU A 45 -6.96 -2.16 -2.12
N LEU A 46 -6.61 -3.21 -1.37
CA LEU A 46 -6.22 -3.08 0.04
C LEU A 46 -5.01 -2.18 0.23
N PHE A 47 -4.00 -2.33 -0.61
CA PHE A 47 -2.81 -1.48 -0.56
C PHE A 47 -3.10 -0.02 -0.94
N ILE A 48 -3.92 0.21 -1.96
CA ILE A 48 -4.36 1.56 -2.34
C ILE A 48 -5.14 2.19 -1.18
N ALA A 49 -6.06 1.46 -0.56
CA ALA A 49 -6.82 1.95 0.60
C ALA A 49 -5.89 2.34 1.75
N ALA A 50 -4.96 1.46 2.15
CA ALA A 50 -3.99 1.74 3.20
C ALA A 50 -3.13 2.98 2.88
N SER A 51 -2.65 3.09 1.64
CA SER A 51 -1.82 4.22 1.18
C SER A 51 -2.57 5.55 1.17
N LEU A 52 -3.84 5.52 0.74
CA LEU A 52 -4.71 6.71 0.79
C LEU A 52 -4.97 7.14 2.22
N THR A 53 -5.24 6.21 3.13
CA THR A 53 -5.45 6.54 4.54
C THR A 53 -4.21 7.15 5.19
N LEU A 54 -3.01 6.66 4.84
CA LEU A 54 -1.76 7.25 5.28
C LEU A 54 -1.61 8.69 4.76
N GLY A 55 -1.85 8.91 3.46
CA GLY A 55 -1.84 10.25 2.86
C GLY A 55 -2.85 11.20 3.51
N LEU A 56 -4.05 10.71 3.84
CA LEU A 56 -5.06 11.47 4.57
C LEU A 56 -4.58 11.85 5.96
N VAL A 57 -4.04 10.89 6.74
CA VAL A 57 -3.48 11.17 8.07
C VAL A 57 -2.39 12.24 7.98
N ILE A 58 -1.44 12.11 7.05
CA ILE A 58 -0.39 13.11 6.80
C ILE A 58 -1.01 14.48 6.52
N SER A 59 -2.05 14.55 5.69
CA SER A 59 -2.73 15.81 5.35
C SER A 59 -3.43 16.46 6.55
N THR A 60 -3.91 15.68 7.53
CA THR A 60 -4.52 16.22 8.77
C THR A 60 -3.49 16.68 9.82
N ILE A 61 -2.22 16.34 9.64
CA ILE A 61 -1.13 16.73 10.54
C ILE A 61 -0.38 17.95 9.95
N ALA A 62 -0.27 18.01 8.63
CA ALA A 62 0.37 19.11 7.93
C ALA A 62 -0.39 20.43 8.10
N THR A 63 0.33 21.51 8.39
CA THR A 63 -0.22 22.88 8.40
C THR A 63 -0.08 23.56 7.05
N THR A 64 0.88 23.13 6.22
CA THR A 64 1.11 23.68 4.87
C THR A 64 1.25 22.57 3.83
N GLN A 65 0.96 22.90 2.58
CA GLN A 65 1.13 21.97 1.45
C GLN A 65 2.59 21.51 1.32
N LEU A 66 3.56 22.41 1.48
CA LEU A 66 4.98 22.06 1.39
C LEU A 66 5.38 21.06 2.50
N GLN A 67 4.88 21.24 3.72
CA GLN A 67 5.12 20.30 4.82
C GLN A 67 4.49 18.93 4.53
N ALA A 68 3.27 18.88 3.99
CA ALA A 68 2.63 17.63 3.58
C ALA A 68 3.47 16.88 2.53
N MET A 69 3.99 17.61 1.54
CA MET A 69 4.86 17.04 0.51
C MET A 69 6.16 16.49 1.10
N GLN A 70 6.82 17.24 1.98
CA GLN A 70 8.06 16.78 2.65
C GLN A 70 7.83 15.55 3.52
N MET A 71 6.76 15.53 4.32
CA MET A 71 6.40 14.35 5.12
C MET A 71 6.09 13.14 4.25
N THR A 72 5.40 13.34 3.12
CA THR A 72 5.10 12.26 2.18
C THR A 72 6.39 11.68 1.59
N VAL A 73 7.32 12.51 1.13
CA VAL A 73 8.61 12.05 0.59
C VAL A 73 9.42 11.34 1.67
N PHE A 74 9.45 11.87 2.89
CA PHE A 74 10.15 11.27 4.01
C PHE A 74 9.61 9.89 4.40
N ILE A 75 8.30 9.64 4.20
CA ILE A 75 7.70 8.32 4.45
C ILE A 75 7.86 7.40 3.23
N LEU A 76 7.71 7.95 2.02
CA LEU A 76 7.76 7.21 0.76
C LEU A 76 9.14 6.58 0.53
N LEU A 77 10.22 7.34 0.71
CA LEU A 77 11.58 6.86 0.42
C LEU A 77 11.97 5.67 1.32
N PRO A 78 11.86 5.74 2.66
CA PRO A 78 12.09 4.57 3.51
C PRO A 78 11.14 3.43 3.20
N SER A 79 9.87 3.71 2.87
CA SER A 79 8.90 2.68 2.50
C SER A 79 9.34 1.88 1.28
N ILE A 80 9.83 2.54 0.22
CA ILE A 80 10.35 1.84 -0.95
C ILE A 80 11.58 1.00 -0.59
N LEU A 81 12.52 1.54 0.18
CA LEU A 81 13.76 0.86 0.57
C LEU A 81 13.52 -0.35 1.49
N LEU A 82 12.59 -0.22 2.43
CA LEU A 82 12.32 -1.20 3.49
C LEU A 82 11.20 -2.19 3.13
N SER A 83 10.40 -1.94 2.09
CA SER A 83 9.27 -2.80 1.70
C SER A 83 9.65 -4.22 1.25
N GLY A 84 10.92 -4.53 1.09
CA GLY A 84 11.34 -5.78 0.45
C GLY A 84 11.36 -5.71 -1.09
N PHE A 85 11.14 -4.52 -1.68
CA PHE A 85 11.24 -4.27 -3.12
C PHE A 85 12.68 -4.04 -3.57
N MET A 86 13.36 -3.02 -3.03
CA MET A 86 14.75 -2.69 -3.41
C MET A 86 15.77 -3.65 -2.80
N PHE A 87 15.56 -4.00 -1.53
CA PHE A 87 16.42 -4.93 -0.80
C PHE A 87 15.59 -6.13 -0.34
N PRO A 88 16.16 -7.35 -0.31
CA PRO A 88 15.45 -8.51 0.19
C PRO A 88 15.17 -8.36 1.69
N TYR A 89 13.92 -8.56 2.10
CA TYR A 89 13.47 -8.42 3.50
C TYR A 89 14.31 -9.28 4.47
N GLU A 90 14.58 -10.53 4.09
CA GLU A 90 15.35 -11.49 4.90
C GLU A 90 16.82 -11.07 5.09
N GLY A 91 17.35 -10.24 4.19
CA GLY A 91 18.71 -9.70 4.27
C GLY A 91 18.82 -8.41 5.10
N MET A 92 17.70 -7.85 5.57
CA MET A 92 17.70 -6.62 6.36
C MET A 92 18.11 -6.91 7.82
N PRO A 93 18.82 -5.98 8.50
CA PRO A 93 19.06 -6.09 9.93
C PRO A 93 17.72 -6.05 10.70
N VAL A 94 17.68 -6.72 11.86
CA VAL A 94 16.46 -6.90 12.65
C VAL A 94 15.75 -5.57 12.93
N ALA A 95 16.48 -4.50 13.28
CA ALA A 95 15.87 -3.20 13.53
C ALA A 95 15.10 -2.65 12.31
N ALA A 96 15.63 -2.83 11.10
CA ALA A 96 14.97 -2.40 9.86
C ALA A 96 13.74 -3.26 9.55
N GLN A 97 13.79 -4.56 9.85
CA GLN A 97 12.64 -5.46 9.72
C GLN A 97 11.47 -4.98 10.59
N TRP A 98 11.73 -4.59 11.84
CA TRP A 98 10.68 -4.10 12.74
C TRP A 98 10.02 -2.82 12.23
N ILE A 99 10.81 -1.89 11.67
CA ILE A 99 10.27 -0.67 11.06
C ILE A 99 9.46 -1.00 9.81
N SER A 100 9.94 -1.92 8.98
CA SER A 100 9.26 -2.30 7.74
C SER A 100 7.91 -2.99 7.99
N GLU A 101 7.73 -3.74 9.08
CA GLU A 101 6.44 -4.33 9.48
C GLU A 101 5.40 -3.27 9.90
N ALA A 102 5.80 -2.01 10.06
CA ALA A 102 4.87 -0.91 10.27
C ALA A 102 4.35 -0.30 8.95
N LEU A 103 4.90 -0.72 7.79
CA LEU A 103 4.68 -0.07 6.51
C LEU A 103 3.77 -0.92 5.61
N PRO A 104 2.69 -0.34 5.03
CA PRO A 104 1.77 -1.08 4.16
C PRO A 104 2.45 -1.63 2.91
N ALA A 105 3.51 -0.97 2.43
CA ALA A 105 4.26 -1.42 1.28
C ALA A 105 4.92 -2.79 1.51
N THR A 106 5.39 -3.08 2.72
CA THR A 106 6.04 -4.36 3.06
C THR A 106 5.06 -5.53 2.93
N HIS A 107 3.87 -5.38 3.52
CA HIS A 107 2.81 -6.38 3.46
C HIS A 107 2.30 -6.57 2.02
N PHE A 108 2.14 -5.48 1.27
CA PHE A 108 1.76 -5.57 -0.14
C PHE A 108 2.82 -6.30 -0.98
N MET A 109 4.11 -6.01 -0.78
CA MET A 109 5.20 -6.65 -1.52
C MET A 109 5.29 -8.16 -1.24
N ARG A 110 5.05 -8.60 -0.01
CA ARG A 110 4.93 -10.04 0.31
C ARG A 110 3.72 -10.66 -0.37
N MET A 111 2.57 -9.99 -0.27
CA MET A 111 1.31 -10.48 -0.81
C MET A 111 1.35 -10.62 -2.34
N ILE A 112 1.74 -9.56 -3.06
CA ILE A 112 1.80 -9.60 -4.53
C ILE A 112 2.81 -10.63 -5.03
N ARG A 113 3.94 -10.79 -4.35
CA ARG A 113 4.94 -11.81 -4.69
C ARG A 113 4.41 -13.22 -4.44
N GLY A 114 3.71 -13.44 -3.32
CA GLY A 114 3.05 -14.71 -3.00
C GLY A 114 1.99 -15.09 -4.04
N ILE A 115 1.13 -14.15 -4.42
CA ILE A 115 0.07 -14.39 -5.41
C ILE A 115 0.67 -14.62 -6.80
N VAL A 116 1.51 -13.70 -7.29
CA VAL A 116 2.02 -13.76 -8.67
C VAL A 116 2.96 -14.93 -8.86
N LEU A 117 3.94 -15.15 -7.96
CA LEU A 117 4.97 -16.16 -8.16
C LEU A 117 4.60 -17.53 -7.59
N ARG A 118 3.83 -17.60 -6.49
CA ARG A 118 3.53 -18.87 -5.81
C ARG A 118 2.08 -19.33 -6.01
N GLY A 119 1.23 -18.52 -6.64
CA GLY A 119 -0.19 -18.84 -6.81
C GLY A 119 -0.96 -18.88 -5.48
N ALA A 120 -0.46 -18.22 -4.43
CA ALA A 120 -1.12 -18.20 -3.14
C ALA A 120 -2.45 -17.40 -3.19
N ASP A 121 -3.43 -17.83 -2.41
CA ASP A 121 -4.66 -17.06 -2.20
C ASP A 121 -4.49 -16.03 -1.09
N LEU A 122 -5.34 -14.99 -1.07
CA LEU A 122 -5.39 -14.03 0.04
C LEU A 122 -5.61 -14.70 1.40
N MET A 123 -6.26 -15.86 1.41
CA MET A 123 -6.53 -16.63 2.63
C MET A 123 -5.26 -17.29 3.18
N ASP A 124 -4.32 -17.67 2.32
CA ASP A 124 -2.99 -18.14 2.74
C ASP A 124 -2.14 -16.99 3.31
N LEU A 125 -2.39 -15.78 2.81
CA LEU A 125 -1.70 -14.53 3.15
C LEU A 125 -2.47 -13.70 4.19
N TRP A 126 -3.32 -14.35 4.99
CA TRP A 126 -4.27 -13.69 5.89
C TRP A 126 -3.63 -12.69 6.85
N ARG A 127 -2.39 -12.91 7.28
CA ARG A 127 -1.68 -11.99 8.18
C ARG A 127 -1.44 -10.63 7.51
N ASP A 128 -0.92 -10.63 6.29
CA ASP A 128 -0.67 -9.40 5.52
C ASP A 128 -1.99 -8.74 5.12
N THR A 129 -3.01 -9.54 4.77
CA THR A 129 -4.35 -9.04 4.45
C THR A 129 -5.00 -8.35 5.65
N LEU A 130 -5.01 -8.98 6.83
CA LEU A 130 -5.57 -8.40 8.05
C LEU A 130 -4.78 -7.17 8.50
N TRP A 131 -3.45 -7.18 8.34
CA TRP A 131 -2.64 -6.02 8.69
C TRP A 131 -3.01 -4.82 7.82
N LEU A 132 -3.11 -4.98 6.50
CA LEU A 132 -3.51 -3.90 5.59
C LEU A 132 -4.92 -3.38 5.88
N LEU A 133 -5.86 -4.29 6.16
CA LEU A 133 -7.22 -3.94 6.59
C LEU A 133 -7.20 -3.15 7.90
N GLY A 134 -6.49 -3.65 8.92
CA GLY A 134 -6.37 -3.01 10.22
C GLY A 134 -5.73 -1.62 10.12
N PHE A 135 -4.66 -1.48 9.32
CA PHE A 135 -4.00 -0.22 9.05
C PHE A 135 -4.95 0.79 8.39
N THR A 136 -5.72 0.34 7.39
CA THR A 136 -6.70 1.18 6.70
C THR A 136 -7.78 1.67 7.68
N VAL A 137 -8.37 0.77 8.46
CA VAL A 137 -9.41 1.10 9.44
C VAL A 137 -8.86 2.06 10.50
N PHE A 138 -7.69 1.76 11.05
CA PHE A 138 -7.02 2.62 12.03
C PHE A 138 -6.75 4.02 11.46
N GLY A 139 -6.20 4.11 10.25
CA GLY A 139 -5.93 5.37 9.56
C GLY A 139 -7.19 6.19 9.32
N LEU A 140 -8.30 5.54 8.90
CA LEU A 140 -9.60 6.20 8.75
C LEU A 140 -10.13 6.74 10.07
N VAL A 141 -10.03 5.98 11.17
CA VAL A 141 -10.47 6.42 12.50
C VAL A 141 -9.66 7.64 12.95
N VAL A 142 -8.32 7.58 12.84
CA VAL A 142 -7.44 8.70 13.19
C VAL A 142 -7.76 9.94 12.37
N ALA A 143 -7.88 9.79 11.04
CA ALA A 143 -8.23 10.89 10.15
C ALA A 143 -9.60 11.50 10.50
N SER A 144 -10.62 10.67 10.76
CA SER A 144 -11.98 11.13 11.11
C SER A 144 -12.01 11.90 12.43
N LEU A 145 -11.29 11.42 13.46
CA LEU A 145 -11.22 12.09 14.76
C LEU A 145 -10.50 13.44 14.67
N ARG A 146 -9.44 13.52 13.87
CA ARG A 146 -8.68 14.76 13.66
C ARG A 146 -9.46 15.79 12.85
N PHE A 147 -10.22 15.34 11.85
CA PHE A 147 -11.05 16.23 11.03
C PHE A 147 -12.16 16.91 11.84
N LYS A 148 -12.81 16.18 12.76
CA LYS A 148 -13.81 16.75 13.67
C LYS A 148 -13.24 17.86 14.55
N LYS A 149 -12.01 17.68 15.06
CA LYS A 149 -11.34 18.66 15.92
C LYS A 149 -10.94 19.97 15.22
N SER A 150 -10.95 20.01 13.88
CA SER A 150 -10.68 21.24 13.11
C SER A 150 -11.93 22.06 12.81
N LEU A 151 -13.12 21.51 13.07
CA LEU A 151 -14.41 22.16 12.82
C LEU A 151 -15.02 22.77 14.09
N ASP A 152 -14.53 22.37 15.27
CA ASP A 152 -14.75 23.02 16.56
C ASP A 152 -13.67 24.07 16.83
#